data_AF-A0A1G1IVD5-F1
#
_entry.id   AF-A0A1G1IVD5-F1
#
_cell.length_a   1.000
_cell.length_b   1.000
_cell.length_c   1.000
_cell.angle_alpha   90.00
_cell.angle_beta   90.00
_cell.angle_gamma   90.00
#
_symmetry.space_group_name_H-M   'P 1'
#
loop_
_entity.id
_entity.type
_entity.pdbx_description
1 polymer ?
#
loop_
_entity_poly.entity_id
_entity_poly.type
_entity_poly.pdbx_seq_one_letter_code
_entity_poly.pdbx_strand_id
1 'polypeptide(L)' 'MTGSEKDSYKSLWMLGAAMLLPLILLSGPLAGYVLGRLAITQLGMPGVAMPILVGLGIVASGIQSFKLIKQIQQSDPDKK' A
#
# COMPACT_ATOMS: atom_id res chain seq x y z
N MET A 1 -26.21 14.13 -15.70
CA MET A 1 -25.41 13.88 -14.48
C MET A 1 -24.75 15.18 -14.09
N THR A 2 -25.38 15.87 -13.13
CA THR A 2 -25.03 17.19 -12.62
C THR A 2 -23.70 17.16 -11.87
N GLY A 3 -22.83 18.16 -12.07
CA GLY A 3 -21.45 18.18 -11.56
C GLY A 3 -21.28 17.91 -10.05
N SER A 4 -22.30 18.23 -9.24
CA SER A 4 -22.31 18.05 -7.79
C SER A 4 -22.20 16.58 -7.32
N GLU A 5 -22.79 15.63 -8.07
CA GLU A 5 -22.73 14.20 -7.71
C GLU A 5 -21.35 13.59 -7.96
N LYS A 6 -20.64 14.07 -8.99
CA LYS A 6 -19.28 13.60 -9.30
C LYS A 6 -18.28 14.01 -8.23
N ASP A 7 -18.40 15.22 -7.68
CA ASP A 7 -17.52 15.71 -6.61
C ASP A 7 -17.75 14.99 -5.28
N SER A 8 -19.01 14.65 -4.97
CA SER A 8 -19.34 13.84 -3.79
C SER A 8 -18.79 12.41 -3.92
N TYR A 9 -18.93 11.80 -5.10
CA TYR A 9 -18.40 10.46 -5.36
C TYR A 9 -16.87 10.43 -5.28
N LYS A 10 -16.20 11.47 -5.80
CA LYS A 10 -14.74 11.64 -5.71
C LYS A 10 -14.27 11.80 -4.27
N SER A 11 -14.97 12.61 -3.48
CA SER A 11 -14.64 12.82 -2.06
C SER A 11 -14.77 11.53 -1.26
N LEU A 12 -15.84 10.75 -1.48
CA LEU A 12 -16.02 9.44 -0.87
C LEU A 12 -14.93 8.45 -1.27
N TRP A 13 -14.54 8.44 -2.54
CA TRP A 13 -13.50 7.55 -3.05
C TRP A 13 -12.11 7.91 -2.49
N MET A 14 -11.80 9.21 -2.39
CA MET A 14 -10.56 9.70 -1.80
C MET A 14 -10.50 9.41 -0.29
N LEU A 15 -11.63 9.53 0.41
CA LEU A 15 -11.77 9.17 1.83
C LEU A 15 -11.54 7.66 2.04
N GLY A 16 -12.17 6.83 1.20
CA GLY A 16 -11.97 5.38 1.22
C GLY A 16 -10.52 4.97 0.97
N ALA A 17 -9.87 5.60 -0.02
CA ALA A 17 -8.46 5.36 -0.29
C ALA A 17 -7.55 5.81 0.87
N ALA A 18 -7.85 6.96 1.49
CA ALA A 18 -7.10 7.46 2.65
C ALA A 18 -7.24 6.54 3.87
N MET A 19 -8.41 5.92 4.09
CA MET A 19 -8.61 4.93 5.15
C MET A 19 -7.86 3.61 4.89
N LEU A 20 -7.74 3.20 3.62
CA LEU A 20 -7.01 1.99 3.25
C LEU A 20 -5.49 2.17 3.19
N LEU A 21 -5.03 3.40 2.96
CA LEU A 21 -3.61 3.74 2.87
C LEU A 21 -2.77 3.27 4.07
N PRO A 22 -3.15 3.52 5.34
CA PRO A 22 -2.41 3.00 6.48
C PRO A 22 -2.44 1.47 6.56
N LEU A 23 -3.54 0.82 6.16
CA LEU A 23 -3.65 -0.64 6.12
C LEU A 23 -2.70 -1.25 5.08
N ILE A 24 -2.62 -0.63 3.90
CA ILE A 24 -1.69 -1.04 2.83
C ILE A 24 -0.25 -0.78 3.26
N LEU A 25 0.02 0.33 3.95
CA LEU A 25 1.36 0.64 4.46
C LEU A 25 1.80 -0.39 5.50
N LEU A 26 0.90 -0.80 6.41
CA LEU A 26 1.17 -1.80 7.45
C LEU A 26 1.30 -3.22 6.88
N SER A 27 0.56 -3.55 5.83
CA SER A 27 0.52 -4.90 5.28
C SER A 27 1.88 -5.33 4.71
N GLY A 28 2.68 -4.39 4.19
CA GLY A 28 4.05 -4.66 3.70
C GLY A 28 5.01 -5.22 4.76
N PRO A 29 5.32 -4.48 5.83
CA PRO A 29 6.16 -4.99 6.92
C PRO A 29 5.57 -6.25 7.56
N LEU A 30 4.24 -6.33 7.70
CA LEU A 30 3.58 -7.52 8.24
C LEU A 30 3.82 -8.75 7.34
N ALA A 31 3.68 -8.59 6.02
CA ALA A 31 3.97 -9.65 5.05
C ALA A 31 5.46 -10.01 5.06
N GLY A 32 6.36 -9.03 5.13
CA GLY A 32 7.80 -9.26 5.24
C GLY A 32 8.19 -10.01 6.53
N TYR A 33 7.51 -9.73 7.64
CA TYR A 33 7.69 -10.44 8.91
C TYR A 33 7.21 -11.89 8.81
N VAL A 34 6.01 -12.13 8.28
CA VAL A 34 5.45 -13.48 8.13
C VAL A 34 6.31 -14.31 7.19
N LEU A 35 6.68 -13.76 6.03
CA LEU A 35 7.56 -14.42 5.07
C LEU A 35 8.96 -14.66 5.66
N GLY A 36 9.51 -13.71 6.39
CA GLY A 36 10.79 -13.87 7.08
C GLY A 36 10.75 -14.95 8.15
N ARG A 37 9.68 -15.00 8.94
CA ARG A 37 9.48 -16.05 9.95
C ARG A 37 9.36 -17.42 9.30
N LEU A 38 8.56 -17.55 8.24
CA LEU A 38 8.41 -18.79 7.49
C LEU A 38 9.73 -19.22 6.81
N ALA A 39 10.50 -18.28 6.28
CA ALA A 39 11.80 -18.58 5.69
C ALA A 39 12.80 -19.09 6.74
N ILE A 40 12.82 -18.51 7.93
CA ILE A 40 13.68 -18.99 9.02
C ILE A 40 13.20 -20.37 9.50
N THR A 41 11.90 -20.57 9.72
CA THR A 41 11.39 -21.82 10.31
C THR A 41 11.30 -22.99 9.35
N GLN A 42 11.00 -22.75 8.06
CA GLN A 42 10.84 -23.81 7.06
C GLN A 42 12.09 -24.03 6.19
N LEU A 43 12.84 -22.97 5.87
CA LEU A 43 14.01 -23.06 4.98
C LEU A 43 15.34 -23.01 5.74
N GLY A 44 15.32 -22.87 7.07
CA GLY A 44 16.52 -22.74 7.88
C GLY A 44 17.36 -21.51 7.55
N MET A 45 16.74 -20.46 6.99
CA MET A 45 17.46 -19.24 6.62
C MET A 45 18.06 -18.54 7.85
N PRO A 46 19.22 -17.86 7.69
CA PRO A 46 19.85 -17.14 8.77
C PRO A 46 18.93 -16.04 9.32
N GLY A 47 19.00 -15.78 10.64
CA GLY A 47 18.16 -14.79 11.32
C GLY A 47 18.24 -13.37 10.75
N VAL A 48 19.32 -13.07 10.01
CA VAL A 48 19.52 -11.80 9.29
C VAL A 48 18.55 -11.63 8.10
N ALA A 49 17.96 -12.72 7.58
CA ALA A 49 17.00 -12.67 6.49
C ALA A 49 15.68 -11.97 6.88
N MET A 50 15.30 -12.03 8.16
CA MET A 50 14.07 -11.43 8.67
C MET A 50 14.04 -9.90 8.58
N PRO A 51 15.03 -9.13 9.11
CA PRO A 51 15.04 -7.68 8.94
C PRO A 51 15.16 -7.26 7.47
N ILE A 52 15.83 -8.05 6.63
CA ILE A 52 15.90 -7.78 5.18
C ILE A 52 14.52 -7.92 4.54
N LEU A 53 13.79 -9.00 4.82
CA LEU A 53 12.45 -9.24 4.26
C LEU A 53 11.42 -8.24 4.79
N VAL A 54 11.50 -7.85 6.07
CA VAL A 54 10.68 -6.78 6.64
C VAL A 54 11.01 -5.44 5.97
N GLY A 55 12.30 -5.12 5.78
CA GLY A 55 12.74 -3.92 5.07
C GLY A 55 12.24 -3.87 3.63
N LEU A 56 12.33 -4.99 2.90
CA LEU A 56 11.75 -5.13 1.57
C LEU A 56 10.23 -4.95 1.59
N GLY A 57 9.55 -5.49 2.60
CA GLY A 57 8.11 -5.29 2.81
C GLY A 57 7.71 -3.82 3.00
N ILE A 58 8.50 -3.05 3.77
CA ILE A 58 8.30 -1.61 3.96
C ILE A 58 8.49 -0.85 2.65
N VAL A 59 9.56 -1.15 1.91
CA VAL A 59 9.83 -0.50 0.61
C VAL A 59 8.72 -0.84 -0.39
N ALA A 60 8.30 -2.10 -0.44
CA ALA A 60 7.25 -2.56 -1.33
C ALA A 60 5.90 -1.87 -1.03
N SER A 61 5.49 -1.77 0.24
CA SER A 61 4.25 -1.05 0.59
C SER A 61 4.36 0.44 0.32
N GLY A 62 5.51 1.07 0.55
CA GLY A 62 5.74 2.47 0.21
C GLY A 62 5.56 2.76 -1.28
N ILE A 63 6.17 1.93 -2.14
CA ILE A 63 6.01 2.03 -3.61
C ILE A 63 4.55 1.82 -4.01
N GLN A 64 3.88 0.84 -3.42
CA GLN A 64 2.50 0.50 -3.75
C GLN A 64 1.52 1.61 -3.34
N SER A 65 1.69 2.18 -2.15
CA SER A 65 0.94 3.34 -1.67
C SER A 65 1.20 4.58 -2.53
N PHE A 66 2.45 4.84 -2.94
CA PHE A 66 2.75 5.96 -3.85
C PHE A 66 2.08 5.78 -5.21
N LYS A 67 2.09 4.55 -5.77
CA LYS A 67 1.40 4.23 -7.01
C LYS A 67 -0.11 4.42 -6.89
N LEU A 68 -0.71 4.01 -5.77
CA LEU A 68 -2.12 4.21 -5.48
C LEU A 68 -2.47 5.71 -5.46
N ILE A 69 -1.71 6.52 -4.71
CA ILE A 69 -1.91 7.98 -4.65
C ILE A 69 -1.79 8.60 -6.04
N LYS A 70 -0.77 8.21 -6.81
CA LYS A 70 -0.57 8.70 -8.17
C LYS A 70 -1.73 8.32 -9.09
N GLN A 71 -2.28 7.11 -8.98
CA GLN A 71 -3.46 6.70 -9.73
C GLN A 71 -4.71 7.49 -9.35
N ILE A 72 -4.89 7.79 -8.07
CA ILE A 72 -5.99 8.64 -7.58
C ILE A 72 -5.87 10.05 -8.18
N GLN A 73 -4.67 10.62 -8.20
CA GLN A 73 -4.40 11.94 -8.78
C GLN A 73 -4.48 11.98 -10.31
N GLN A 74 -4.12 10.90 -11.00
CA GLN A 74 -4.17 10.82 -12.47
C GLN A 74 -5.56 10.47 -13.00
N SER A 75 -6.39 9.84 -12.18
CA SER A 75 -7.83 9.65 -12.46
C SER A 75 -8.62 10.94 -12.32
N ASP A 76 -7.95 12.06 -12.05
CA ASP A 76 -8.52 13.41 -12.02
C ASP A 76 -8.60 13.98 -13.46
N PRO A 77 -9.80 14.12 -14.05
CA PRO A 77 -9.97 14.59 -15.42
C PRO A 77 -9.76 16.12 -15.58
N ASP A 78 -9.31 16.82 -14.54
CA ASP A 78 -9.08 18.27 -14.55
C ASP A 78 -7.66 18.67 -14.99
N LYS A 79 -6.81 17.72 -15.41
CA LYS A 79 -5.71 18.05 -16.31
C LYS A 79 -6.22 18.10 -17.75
N LYS A 80 -6.83 19.23 -18.07
CA LYS A 80 -7.02 19.69 -19.44
C LYS A 80 -5.68 19.99 -20.10
#